data_AF-A0A949MRI6-F1
#
_entry.id   AF-A0A949MRI6-F1
#
_cell.length_a   1.000
_cell.length_b   1.000
_cell.length_c   1.000
_cell.angle_alpha   90.00
_cell.angle_beta   90.00
_cell.angle_gamma   90.00
#
_symmetry.space_group_name_H-M   'P 1'
#
loop_
_entity.id
_entity.type
_entity.pdbx_description
1 polymer ?
#
loop_
_entity_poly.entity_id
_entity_poly.type
_entity_poly.pdbx_seq_one_letter_code
_entity_poly.pdbx_strand_id
1 'polypeptide(L)'
;MKTSSTSGHVADSSKEFISIQALVDNYLEESFTSKPASDKPRQEALQLFSRCLNEYAYLNLSREEAEAYRNGRLDGKTFCQLFGPNKITANIKYFAFTFLVCQKLGSPSVLERVAKVLEQFCKWLAAKNFVSGDDMTQAIWCAVKAGKDLPRASRAEFLIAKECEQYKGRDERHNRKLGNSVISRIESHRIWLQPDSGKAIGPIAISPKIIEHLDADWEIDCAVRQFGKEWRIVEIGNIYPQ
;
A
#
# COMPACT_ATOMS: atom_id res chain seq x y z
N MET A 1 -7.94 -47.95 28.00
CA MET A 1 -9.16 -47.38 27.38
C MET A 1 -9.40 -46.03 28.03
N LYS A 2 -8.90 -44.94 27.44
CA LYS A 2 -9.64 -43.97 26.59
C LYS A 2 -10.89 -43.41 27.29
N THR A 3 -10.81 -42.15 27.72
CA THR A 3 -11.77 -41.10 27.35
C THR A 3 -11.04 -39.76 27.33
N SER A 4 -10.75 -39.29 26.12
CA SER A 4 -10.29 -37.93 25.83
C SER A 4 -11.53 -37.08 25.57
N SER A 5 -11.75 -36.03 26.36
CA SER A 5 -12.80 -35.04 26.11
C SER A 5 -12.21 -33.90 25.30
N THR A 6 -12.42 -33.96 23.99
CA THR A 6 -12.13 -32.89 23.04
C THR A 6 -13.23 -31.83 23.18
N SER A 7 -12.91 -30.69 23.79
CA SER A 7 -13.76 -29.49 23.76
C SER A 7 -13.59 -28.84 22.39
N GLY A 8 -14.49 -29.18 21.45
CA GLY A 8 -14.62 -28.50 20.18
C GLY A 8 -15.08 -27.06 20.40
N HIS A 9 -14.29 -26.10 19.91
CA HIS A 9 -14.72 -24.73 19.75
C HIS A 9 -15.73 -24.72 18.58
N VAL A 10 -17.01 -24.64 18.92
CA VAL A 10 -18.09 -24.47 17.94
C VAL A 10 -17.99 -23.05 17.41
N ALA A 11 -17.60 -22.90 16.15
CA ALA A 11 -17.66 -21.63 15.44
C ALA A 11 -19.12 -21.19 15.35
N ASP A 12 -19.39 -19.98 15.83
CA ASP A 12 -20.69 -19.31 15.78
C ASP A 12 -21.08 -19.04 14.31
N SER A 13 -21.96 -19.88 13.76
CA SER A 13 -22.33 -19.92 12.33
C SER A 13 -23.54 -19.04 11.99
N SER A 14 -23.83 -17.98 12.77
CA SER A 14 -25.05 -17.17 12.59
C SER A 14 -24.83 -15.77 12.02
N LYS A 15 -23.62 -15.40 11.56
CA LYS A 15 -23.44 -14.12 10.88
C LYS A 15 -23.86 -14.23 9.42
N GLU A 16 -24.94 -13.54 9.08
CA GLU A 16 -25.39 -13.33 7.71
C GLU A 16 -24.23 -12.77 6.85
N PHE A 17 -24.06 -13.32 5.65
CA PHE A 17 -23.00 -12.87 4.75
C PHE A 17 -23.23 -11.42 4.35
N ILE A 18 -22.22 -10.57 4.57
CA ILE A 18 -22.20 -9.20 4.09
C ILE A 18 -21.00 -8.99 3.16
N SER A 19 -21.26 -8.43 1.99
CA SER A 19 -20.22 -8.15 1.00
C SER A 19 -19.40 -6.91 1.38
N ILE A 20 -18.18 -6.82 0.85
CA ILE A 20 -17.34 -5.62 1.02
C ILE A 20 -18.04 -4.38 0.49
N GLN A 21 -18.75 -4.50 -0.64
CA GLN A 21 -19.51 -3.39 -1.23
C GLN A 21 -20.56 -2.88 -0.23
N ALA A 22 -21.37 -3.78 0.34
CA ALA A 22 -22.37 -3.42 1.34
C ALA A 22 -21.74 -2.81 2.60
N LEU A 23 -20.56 -3.28 3.03
CA LEU A 23 -19.84 -2.69 4.16
C LEU A 23 -19.36 -1.26 3.89
N VAL A 24 -18.85 -1.00 2.68
CA VAL A 24 -18.44 0.34 2.26
C VAL A 24 -19.65 1.27 2.20
N ASP A 25 -20.76 0.81 1.63
CA ASP A 25 -22.00 1.59 1.52
C ASP A 25 -22.57 1.91 2.92
N ASN A 26 -22.67 0.91 3.81
CA ASN A 26 -23.12 1.11 5.19
C ASN A 26 -22.23 2.09 5.96
N TYR A 27 -20.90 1.98 5.82
CA TYR A 27 -19.97 2.91 6.47
C TYR A 27 -20.18 4.34 5.98
N LEU A 28 -20.36 4.53 4.67
CA LEU A 28 -20.60 5.82 4.07
C LEU A 28 -21.94 6.40 4.54
N GLU A 29 -23.03 5.62 4.52
CA GLU A 29 -24.35 6.04 5.00
C GLU A 29 -24.33 6.48 6.46
N GLU A 30 -23.80 5.65 7.36
CA GLU A 30 -23.68 5.99 8.79
C GLU A 30 -22.82 7.25 8.99
N SER A 31 -21.74 7.37 8.23
CA SER A 31 -20.88 8.55 8.27
C SER A 31 -21.62 9.84 7.90
N PHE A 32 -22.51 9.81 6.92
CA PHE A 32 -23.28 10.98 6.47
C PHE A 32 -24.36 11.42 7.46
N THR A 33 -24.95 10.50 8.21
CA THR A 33 -25.95 10.84 9.24
C THR A 33 -25.38 11.68 10.38
N SER A 34 -24.07 11.58 10.63
CA SER A 34 -23.39 12.29 11.73
C SER A 34 -22.90 13.70 11.37
N LYS A 35 -22.77 14.05 10.07
CA LYS A 35 -22.39 15.38 9.56
C LYS A 35 -22.68 15.49 8.03
N PRO A 36 -23.72 16.22 7.58
CA PRO A 36 -24.21 16.17 6.20
C PRO A 36 -23.43 17.01 5.16
N ALA A 37 -22.17 17.40 5.42
CA ALA A 37 -21.37 18.09 4.41
C ALA A 37 -20.67 17.05 3.52
N SER A 38 -21.01 17.02 2.23
CA SER A 38 -20.34 16.30 1.12
C SER A 38 -18.93 15.80 1.46
N ASP A 39 -18.82 14.56 1.96
CA ASP A 39 -17.52 13.92 2.19
C ASP A 39 -17.06 13.18 0.93
N LYS A 40 -17.06 13.90 -0.19
CA LYS A 40 -16.51 13.45 -1.47
C LYS A 40 -15.10 12.86 -1.31
N PRO A 41 -14.18 13.44 -0.50
CA PRO A 41 -12.87 12.83 -0.29
C PRO A 41 -12.90 11.45 0.38
N ARG A 42 -13.83 11.21 1.31
CA ARG A 42 -14.02 9.87 1.91
C ARG A 42 -14.54 8.87 0.89
N GLN A 43 -15.52 9.27 0.08
CA GLN A 43 -16.04 8.44 -1.00
C GLN A 43 -14.93 8.09 -2.01
N GLU A 44 -14.15 9.08 -2.45
CA GLU A 44 -13.03 8.87 -3.38
C GLU A 44 -11.98 7.92 -2.81
N ALA A 45 -11.61 8.08 -1.53
CA ALA A 45 -10.66 7.18 -0.88
C ALA A 45 -11.14 5.73 -0.82
N LEU A 46 -12.43 5.50 -0.51
CA LEU A 46 -13.00 4.16 -0.46
C LEU A 46 -13.26 3.58 -1.85
N GLN A 47 -13.66 4.40 -2.82
CA GLN A 47 -13.75 3.98 -4.23
C GLN A 47 -12.41 3.52 -4.76
N LEU A 48 -11.33 4.23 -4.40
CA LEU A 48 -9.97 3.86 -4.75
C LEU A 48 -9.55 2.53 -4.11
N PHE A 49 -9.94 2.30 -2.86
CA PHE A 49 -9.72 1.02 -2.19
C PHE A 49 -10.53 -0.11 -2.84
N SER A 50 -11.82 0.09 -3.10
CA SER A 50 -12.67 -0.88 -3.80
C SER A 50 -12.15 -1.19 -5.20
N ARG A 51 -11.62 -0.20 -5.93
CA ARG A 51 -10.94 -0.42 -7.21
C ARG A 51 -9.73 -1.34 -7.05
N CYS A 52 -8.87 -1.06 -6.08
CA CYS A 52 -7.72 -1.93 -5.79
C CYS A 52 -8.15 -3.38 -5.51
N LEU A 53 -9.21 -3.59 -4.72
CA LEU A 53 -9.71 -4.92 -4.42
C LEU A 53 -10.25 -5.62 -5.67
N ASN A 54 -11.05 -4.91 -6.46
CA ASN A 54 -11.62 -5.44 -7.70
C ASN A 54 -10.57 -5.80 -8.75
N GLU A 55 -9.46 -5.06 -8.80
CA GLU A 55 -8.40 -5.26 -9.79
C GLU A 55 -7.31 -6.21 -9.34
N TYR A 56 -7.03 -6.36 -8.03
CA TYR A 56 -5.83 -7.05 -7.56
C TYR A 56 -6.06 -8.07 -6.44
N ALA A 57 -7.15 -7.98 -5.66
CA ALA A 57 -7.33 -8.88 -4.52
C ALA A 57 -7.51 -10.36 -4.91
N TYR A 58 -7.84 -10.64 -6.18
CA TYR A 58 -7.91 -12.00 -6.68
C TYR A 58 -6.58 -12.76 -6.63
N LEU A 59 -5.44 -12.04 -6.59
CA LEU A 59 -4.11 -12.62 -6.49
C LEU A 59 -3.87 -13.36 -5.17
N ASN A 60 -4.65 -13.04 -4.13
CA ASN A 60 -4.54 -13.60 -2.79
C ASN A 60 -5.62 -14.66 -2.49
N LEU A 61 -6.31 -15.17 -3.52
CA LEU A 61 -7.36 -16.17 -3.34
C LEU A 61 -6.79 -17.58 -3.24
N SER A 62 -7.41 -18.39 -2.38
CA SER A 62 -7.28 -19.85 -2.47
C SER A 62 -7.82 -20.37 -3.80
N ARG A 63 -7.55 -21.64 -4.10
CA ARG A 63 -8.02 -22.27 -5.34
C ARG A 63 -9.54 -22.25 -5.44
N GLU A 64 -10.22 -22.55 -4.35
CA GLU A 64 -11.67 -22.62 -4.24
C GLU A 64 -12.29 -21.22 -4.42
N GLU A 65 -11.71 -20.21 -3.76
CA GLU A 65 -12.16 -18.82 -3.91
C GLU A 65 -11.89 -18.28 -5.32
N ALA A 66 -10.79 -18.66 -5.96
CA ALA A 66 -10.47 -18.26 -7.32
C ALA A 66 -11.49 -18.83 -8.32
N GLU A 67 -11.98 -20.05 -8.11
CA GLU A 67 -13.06 -20.64 -8.91
C GLU A 67 -14.39 -19.90 -8.68
N ALA A 68 -14.74 -19.63 -7.42
CA ALA A 68 -15.91 -18.81 -7.09
C ALA A 68 -15.85 -17.41 -7.71
N TYR A 69 -14.67 -16.77 -7.68
CA TYR A 69 -14.45 -15.48 -8.31
C TYR A 69 -14.59 -15.54 -9.84
N ARG A 70 -14.04 -16.58 -10.48
CA ARG A 70 -14.16 -16.77 -11.93
C ARG A 70 -15.62 -16.94 -12.35
N ASN A 71 -16.40 -17.74 -11.61
CA ASN A 71 -17.82 -17.92 -11.88
C ASN A 71 -18.60 -16.63 -11.67
N GLY A 72 -18.40 -15.94 -10.55
CA GLY A 72 -19.05 -14.66 -10.27
C GLY A 72 -18.71 -13.58 -11.31
N ARG A 73 -17.50 -13.59 -11.87
CA ARG A 73 -17.09 -12.69 -12.96
C ARG A 73 -17.84 -12.95 -14.26
N LEU A 74 -18.19 -14.21 -14.57
CA LEU A 74 -19.06 -14.53 -15.71
C LEU A 74 -20.45 -13.91 -15.55
N ASP A 75 -20.93 -13.82 -14.31
CA ASP A 75 -22.18 -13.13 -13.95
C ASP A 75 -22.03 -11.61 -13.80
N GLY A 76 -20.87 -11.04 -14.17
CA GLY A 76 -20.59 -9.60 -14.10
C GLY A 76 -20.34 -9.06 -12.69
N LYS A 77 -20.18 -9.92 -11.68
CA LYS A 77 -19.92 -9.49 -10.30
C LYS A 77 -18.45 -9.07 -10.10
N THR A 78 -18.25 -8.05 -9.28
CA THR A 78 -16.92 -7.59 -8.86
C THR A 78 -16.43 -8.34 -7.62
N PHE A 79 -15.13 -8.22 -7.31
CA PHE A 79 -14.57 -8.83 -6.09
C PHE A 79 -15.30 -8.33 -4.84
N CYS A 80 -15.56 -7.03 -4.75
CA CYS A 80 -16.22 -6.42 -3.59
C CYS A 80 -17.68 -6.89 -3.42
N GLN A 81 -18.34 -7.35 -4.48
CA GLN A 81 -19.68 -7.92 -4.42
C GLN A 81 -19.68 -9.40 -4.01
N LEU A 82 -18.56 -10.11 -4.21
CA LEU A 82 -18.44 -11.55 -4.01
C LEU A 82 -17.85 -11.93 -2.65
N PHE A 83 -16.97 -11.10 -2.11
CA PHE A 83 -16.23 -11.42 -0.89
C PHE A 83 -16.65 -10.54 0.29
N GLY A 84 -16.37 -11.06 1.48
CA GLY A 84 -16.72 -10.45 2.75
C GLY A 84 -15.55 -9.78 3.47
N PRO A 85 -15.76 -9.40 4.74
CA PRO A 85 -14.85 -8.52 5.49
C PRO A 85 -13.45 -9.10 5.72
N ASN A 86 -13.29 -10.43 5.74
CA ASN A 86 -12.00 -11.10 5.87
C ASN A 86 -11.02 -10.76 4.73
N LYS A 87 -11.53 -10.41 3.54
CA LYS A 87 -10.66 -9.99 2.42
C LYS A 87 -10.24 -8.53 2.49
N ILE A 88 -10.81 -7.72 3.39
CA ILE A 88 -10.39 -6.33 3.60
C ILE A 88 -9.01 -6.31 4.27
N THR A 89 -8.87 -6.94 5.44
CA THR A 89 -7.62 -6.93 6.23
C THR A 89 -6.45 -7.55 5.46
N ALA A 90 -6.71 -8.64 4.72
CA ALA A 90 -5.70 -9.31 3.90
C ALA A 90 -5.09 -8.42 2.80
N ASN A 91 -5.80 -7.38 2.35
CA ASN A 91 -5.37 -6.55 1.22
C ASN A 91 -4.96 -5.12 1.62
N ILE A 92 -5.12 -4.72 2.88
CA ILE A 92 -4.79 -3.36 3.33
C ILE A 92 -3.31 -3.05 3.18
N LYS A 93 -2.40 -3.99 3.50
CA LYS A 93 -0.97 -3.77 3.33
C LYS A 93 -0.62 -3.50 1.87
N TYR A 94 -1.13 -4.33 0.96
CA TYR A 94 -0.91 -4.17 -0.48
C TYR A 94 -1.47 -2.85 -0.99
N PHE A 95 -2.70 -2.50 -0.59
CA PHE A 95 -3.29 -1.23 -0.97
C PHE A 95 -2.42 -0.06 -0.50
N ALA A 96 -2.06 -0.05 0.78
CA ALA A 96 -1.35 1.04 1.42
C ALA A 96 0.07 1.24 0.88
N PHE A 97 0.86 0.19 0.74
CA PHE A 97 2.30 0.30 0.45
C PHE A 97 2.69 -0.04 -0.98
N THR A 98 1.78 -0.59 -1.79
CA THR A 98 2.05 -0.92 -3.19
C THR A 98 1.14 -0.17 -4.13
N PHE A 99 -0.18 -0.34 -3.97
CA PHE A 99 -1.15 0.27 -4.89
C PHE A 99 -1.09 1.80 -4.83
N LEU A 100 -1.21 2.40 -3.63
CA LEU A 100 -1.22 3.86 -3.49
C LEU A 100 0.05 4.54 -4.01
N VAL A 101 1.21 3.89 -3.87
CA VAL A 101 2.48 4.37 -4.44
C VAL A 101 2.40 4.45 -5.96
N CYS A 102 1.88 3.41 -6.61
CA CYS A 102 1.76 3.34 -8.07
C CYS A 102 0.69 4.27 -8.67
N GLN A 103 -0.33 4.65 -7.90
CA GLN A 103 -1.46 5.43 -8.42
C GLN A 103 -1.14 6.90 -8.73
N LYS A 104 0.04 7.41 -8.33
CA LYS A 104 0.48 8.80 -8.57
C LYS A 104 -0.63 9.82 -8.22
N LEU A 105 -1.32 9.62 -7.08
CA LEU A 105 -2.57 10.32 -6.68
C LEU A 105 -2.42 11.82 -6.38
N GLY A 106 -1.34 12.45 -6.85
CA GLY A 106 -1.04 13.84 -6.60
C GLY A 106 -0.36 14.05 -5.26
N SER A 107 -0.63 15.22 -4.66
CA SER A 107 0.15 15.78 -3.56
C SER A 107 0.16 14.91 -2.29
N PRO A 108 1.21 15.00 -1.45
CA PRO A 108 1.32 14.27 -0.18
C PRO A 108 0.07 14.31 0.73
N SER A 109 -0.67 15.42 0.72
CA SER A 109 -1.90 15.60 1.51
C SER A 109 -3.08 14.73 1.07
N VAL A 110 -3.10 14.26 -0.18
CA VAL A 110 -4.11 13.32 -0.68
C VAL A 110 -3.83 11.93 -0.12
N LEU A 111 -2.57 11.49 -0.16
CA LEU A 111 -2.14 10.18 0.38
C LEU A 111 -2.42 10.07 1.89
N GLU A 112 -2.08 11.11 2.65
CA GLU A 112 -2.39 11.18 4.08
C GLU A 112 -3.90 11.05 4.35
N ARG A 113 -4.73 11.75 3.55
CA ARG A 113 -6.19 11.72 3.70
C ARG A 113 -6.77 10.34 3.39
N VAL A 114 -6.30 9.70 2.32
CA VAL A 114 -6.73 8.34 1.95
C VAL A 114 -6.39 7.36 3.07
N ALA A 115 -5.16 7.41 3.60
CA ALA A 115 -4.73 6.57 4.70
C ALA A 115 -5.56 6.78 5.98
N LYS A 116 -5.90 8.05 6.29
CA LYS A 116 -6.78 8.38 7.43
C LYS A 116 -8.20 7.86 7.26
N VAL A 117 -8.77 7.94 6.06
CA VAL A 117 -10.09 7.37 5.78
C VAL A 117 -10.06 5.85 5.93
N LEU A 118 -8.98 5.21 5.45
CA LEU A 118 -8.79 3.77 5.60
C LEU A 118 -8.70 3.36 7.08
N GLU A 119 -7.95 4.11 7.89
CA GLU A 119 -7.86 3.90 9.34
C GLU A 119 -9.25 3.97 10.00
N GLN A 120 -10.02 5.02 9.68
CA GLN A 120 -11.37 5.19 10.23
C GLN A 120 -12.32 4.07 9.82
N PHE A 121 -12.25 3.63 8.55
CA PHE A 121 -13.03 2.50 8.07
C PHE A 121 -12.68 1.20 8.81
N CYS A 122 -11.39 0.92 9.03
CA CYS A 122 -10.95 -0.25 9.80
C CYS A 122 -11.43 -0.20 11.25
N LYS A 123 -11.33 0.95 11.90
CA LYS A 123 -11.86 1.14 13.26
C LYS A 123 -13.37 0.93 13.34
N TRP A 124 -14.10 1.39 12.33
CA TRP A 124 -15.55 1.16 12.24
C TRP A 124 -15.87 -0.33 12.06
N LEU A 125 -15.17 -1.04 11.19
CA LEU A 125 -15.32 -2.50 11.01
C LEU A 125 -15.06 -3.26 12.32
N ALA A 126 -14.04 -2.85 13.07
CA ALA A 126 -13.72 -3.42 14.37
C ALA A 126 -14.82 -3.16 15.41
N ALA A 127 -15.29 -1.91 15.51
CA ALA A 127 -16.34 -1.52 16.45
C ALA A 127 -17.68 -2.24 16.19
N LYS A 128 -17.98 -2.55 14.94
CA LYS A 128 -19.17 -3.32 14.52
C LYS A 128 -18.98 -4.84 14.59
N ASN A 129 -17.80 -5.32 15.02
CA ASN A 129 -17.44 -6.74 15.07
C ASN A 129 -17.52 -7.45 13.71
N PHE A 130 -17.29 -6.74 12.59
CA PHE A 130 -17.20 -7.35 11.26
C PHE A 130 -15.87 -8.08 11.06
N VAL A 131 -14.78 -7.54 11.60
CA VAL A 131 -13.47 -8.19 11.71
C VAL A 131 -12.85 -7.81 13.04
N SER A 132 -12.14 -8.73 13.68
CA SER A 132 -11.44 -8.47 14.94
C SER A 132 -10.15 -9.29 15.00
N GLY A 133 -9.35 -9.09 16.05
CA GLY A 133 -8.10 -9.81 16.27
C GLY A 133 -6.88 -9.17 15.60
N ASP A 134 -5.83 -9.97 15.47
CA ASP A 134 -4.50 -9.51 15.05
C ASP A 134 -4.51 -8.94 13.63
N ASP A 135 -5.27 -9.55 12.71
CA ASP A 135 -5.41 -9.07 11.33
C ASP A 135 -5.98 -7.64 11.25
N MET A 136 -6.96 -7.33 12.10
CA MET A 136 -7.55 -5.98 12.15
C MET A 136 -6.59 -4.99 12.83
N THR A 137 -5.88 -5.43 13.87
CA THR A 137 -4.85 -4.61 14.52
C THR A 137 -3.74 -4.24 13.52
N GLN A 138 -3.28 -5.22 12.75
CA GLN A 138 -2.28 -5.02 11.70
C GLN A 138 -2.80 -4.12 10.57
N ALA A 139 -4.05 -4.28 10.17
CA ALA A 139 -4.68 -3.42 9.17
C ALA A 139 -4.73 -1.94 9.61
N ILE A 140 -5.16 -1.68 10.85
CA ILE A 140 -5.18 -0.32 11.41
C ILE A 140 -3.75 0.24 11.48
N TRP A 141 -2.79 -0.55 11.94
CA TRP A 141 -1.38 -0.15 11.99
C TRP A 141 -0.84 0.23 10.60
N CYS A 142 -1.11 -0.60 9.57
CA CYS A 142 -0.72 -0.32 8.20
C CYS A 142 -1.31 1.00 7.70
N ALA A 143 -2.59 1.27 7.98
CA ALA A 143 -3.24 2.52 7.58
C ALA A 143 -2.62 3.74 8.27
N VAL A 144 -2.37 3.66 9.59
CA VAL A 144 -1.70 4.74 10.35
C VAL A 144 -0.29 4.99 9.82
N LYS A 145 0.47 3.93 9.57
CA LYS A 145 1.84 4.01 9.07
C LYS A 145 1.89 4.61 7.67
N ALA A 146 1.03 4.16 6.76
CA ALA A 146 0.90 4.71 5.42
C ALA A 146 0.58 6.21 5.42
N GLY A 147 -0.23 6.68 6.39
CA GLY A 147 -0.51 8.11 6.55
C GLY A 147 0.71 8.96 6.89
N LYS A 148 1.76 8.37 7.46
CA LYS A 148 3.04 9.03 7.76
C LYS A 148 4.05 8.88 6.64
N ASP A 149 4.15 7.67 6.09
CA ASP A 149 5.28 7.31 5.23
C ASP A 149 5.01 7.60 3.75
N LEU A 150 3.78 7.44 3.24
CA LEU A 150 3.46 7.76 1.85
C LEU A 150 3.70 9.25 1.50
N PRO A 151 3.30 10.23 2.35
CA PRO A 151 3.63 11.63 2.11
C PRO A 151 5.15 11.89 2.00
N ARG A 152 5.94 11.22 2.85
CA ARG A 152 7.41 11.33 2.87
C ARG A 152 8.01 10.71 1.61
N ALA A 153 7.63 9.49 1.26
CA ALA A 153 8.07 8.81 0.04
C ALA A 153 7.75 9.64 -1.22
N SER A 154 6.54 10.17 -1.33
CA SER A 154 6.14 11.06 -2.44
C SER A 154 6.98 12.34 -2.48
N ARG A 155 7.32 12.91 -1.33
CA ARG A 155 8.17 14.10 -1.26
C ARG A 155 9.62 13.80 -1.67
N ALA A 156 10.17 12.68 -1.24
CA ALA A 156 11.49 12.21 -1.64
C ALA A 156 11.55 11.96 -3.16
N GLU A 157 10.56 11.27 -3.72
CA GLU A 157 10.45 11.00 -5.15
C GLU A 157 10.45 12.30 -5.97
N PHE A 158 9.62 13.28 -5.57
CA PHE A 158 9.57 14.58 -6.22
C PHE A 158 10.91 15.32 -6.19
N LEU A 159 11.60 15.31 -5.04
CA LEU A 159 12.89 15.99 -4.88
C LEU A 159 13.99 15.29 -5.70
N ILE A 160 14.04 13.97 -5.71
CA ILE A 160 14.99 13.19 -6.53
C ILE A 160 14.69 13.44 -8.02
N ALA A 161 13.43 13.39 -8.44
CA ALA A 161 13.05 13.65 -9.82
C ALA A 161 13.53 15.04 -10.28
N LYS A 162 13.38 16.05 -9.42
CA LYS A 162 13.89 17.41 -9.67
C LYS A 162 15.41 17.44 -9.79
N GLU A 163 16.15 16.68 -8.99
CA GLU A 163 17.61 16.55 -9.12
C GLU A 163 18.00 15.84 -10.42
N CYS A 164 17.22 14.86 -10.87
CA CYS A 164 17.46 14.12 -12.10
C CYS A 164 17.27 14.94 -13.38
N GLU A 165 16.53 16.06 -13.33
CA GLU A 165 16.32 16.96 -14.48
C GLU A 165 17.62 17.40 -15.17
N GLN A 166 18.71 17.56 -14.41
CA GLN A 166 20.02 17.95 -14.94
C GLN A 166 20.67 16.90 -15.88
N TYR A 167 20.13 15.67 -15.89
CA TYR A 167 20.59 14.56 -16.70
C TYR A 167 19.71 14.30 -17.93
N LYS A 168 18.58 15.00 -18.08
CA LYS A 168 17.72 14.85 -19.26
C LYS A 168 18.46 15.20 -20.54
N GLY A 169 18.22 14.42 -21.60
CA GLY A 169 18.86 14.58 -22.90
C GLY A 169 20.33 14.14 -22.98
N ARG A 170 20.90 13.59 -21.89
CA ARG A 170 22.24 12.97 -21.92
C ARG A 170 22.16 11.53 -22.41
N ASP A 171 23.29 11.01 -22.90
CA ASP A 171 23.41 9.60 -23.30
C ASP A 171 23.14 8.65 -22.13
N GLU A 172 22.12 7.80 -22.29
CA GLU A 172 21.62 6.85 -21.29
C GLU A 172 22.34 5.50 -21.32
N ARG A 173 23.23 5.23 -22.30
CA ARG A 173 23.92 3.93 -22.43
C ARG A 173 24.75 3.53 -21.21
N HIS A 174 25.11 4.50 -20.36
CA HIS A 174 25.85 4.30 -19.12
C HIS A 174 24.97 4.30 -17.86
N ASN A 175 23.64 4.44 -18.01
CA ASN A 175 22.71 4.35 -16.91
C ASN A 175 22.47 2.88 -16.57
N ARG A 176 22.65 2.53 -15.30
CA ARG A 176 22.34 1.19 -14.79
C ARG A 176 20.97 1.23 -14.12
N LYS A 177 19.97 0.64 -14.76
CA LYS A 177 18.66 0.41 -14.12
C LYS A 177 18.81 -0.65 -13.05
N LEU A 178 18.38 -0.34 -11.83
CA LEU A 178 18.54 -1.25 -10.69
C LEU A 178 17.28 -2.07 -10.43
N GLY A 179 16.12 -1.65 -10.94
CA GLY A 179 14.83 -2.18 -10.49
C GLY A 179 14.63 -1.90 -9.00
N ASN A 180 13.79 -2.71 -8.35
CA ASN A 180 13.57 -2.61 -6.91
C ASN A 180 14.88 -2.85 -6.15
N SER A 181 15.27 -1.88 -5.34
CA SER A 181 16.46 -1.94 -4.49
C SER A 181 16.12 -1.44 -3.10
N VAL A 182 16.63 -2.12 -2.07
CA VAL A 182 16.45 -1.68 -0.69
C VAL A 182 17.45 -0.58 -0.35
N ILE A 183 17.02 0.48 0.33
CA ILE A 183 17.90 1.48 0.94
C ILE A 183 18.52 0.86 2.20
N SER A 184 19.71 0.28 2.05
CA SER A 184 20.36 -0.50 3.12
C SER A 184 21.09 0.36 4.14
N ARG A 185 21.46 1.60 3.77
CA ARG A 185 22.11 2.55 4.68
C ARG A 185 21.84 3.98 4.24
N ILE A 186 21.65 4.84 5.24
CA ILE A 186 21.55 6.29 5.08
C ILE A 186 22.61 6.96 5.97
N GLU A 187 23.38 7.86 5.39
CA GLU A 187 24.29 8.77 6.11
C GLU A 187 24.06 10.20 5.64
N SER A 188 24.64 11.16 6.35
CA SER A 188 24.59 12.56 5.94
C SER A 188 25.09 12.71 4.49
N HIS A 189 24.17 13.05 3.59
CA HIS A 189 24.38 13.26 2.13
C HIS A 189 24.60 12.00 1.28
N ARG A 190 24.43 10.80 1.85
CA ARG A 190 24.74 9.55 1.13
C ARG A 190 23.75 8.44 1.43
N ILE A 191 23.45 7.64 0.42
CA ILE A 191 22.71 6.38 0.60
C ILE A 191 23.44 5.22 -0.05
N TRP A 192 23.09 4.01 0.39
CA TRP A 192 23.49 2.75 -0.22
C TRP A 192 22.24 1.99 -0.63
N LEU A 193 22.29 1.43 -1.83
CA LEU A 193 21.21 0.63 -2.39
C LEU A 193 21.68 -0.82 -2.46
N GLN A 194 20.82 -1.74 -2.05
CA GLN A 194 21.00 -3.17 -2.19
C GLN A 194 19.97 -3.67 -3.21
N PRO A 195 20.36 -3.83 -4.49
CA PRO A 195 19.49 -4.44 -5.50
C PRO A 195 19.31 -5.93 -5.22
N ASP A 196 18.13 -6.48 -5.52
CA ASP A 196 17.88 -7.92 -5.43
C ASP A 196 18.79 -8.73 -6.37
N SER A 197 19.15 -8.10 -7.50
CA SER A 197 19.89 -8.73 -8.59
C SER A 197 21.40 -8.75 -8.41
N GLY A 198 21.96 -8.21 -7.31
CA GLY A 198 23.42 -8.25 -7.16
C GLY A 198 24.02 -7.48 -5.99
N LYS A 199 25.19 -6.90 -6.25
CA LYS A 199 26.01 -6.24 -5.22
C LYS A 199 25.44 -4.87 -4.85
N ALA A 200 25.59 -4.52 -3.58
CA ALA A 200 25.30 -3.18 -3.06
C ALA A 200 26.00 -2.09 -3.90
N ILE A 201 25.31 -0.97 -4.07
CA ILE A 201 25.77 0.21 -4.79
C ILE A 201 25.79 1.38 -3.81
N GLY A 202 26.94 2.02 -3.72
CA GLY A 202 27.12 3.23 -2.94
C GLY A 202 28.59 3.51 -2.66
N PRO A 203 28.91 4.65 -2.05
CA PRO A 203 27.98 5.71 -1.66
C PRO A 203 27.35 6.41 -2.86
N ILE A 204 26.04 6.63 -2.82
CA ILE A 204 25.31 7.45 -3.78
C ILE A 204 25.11 8.83 -3.17
N ALA A 205 25.60 9.87 -3.85
CA ALA A 205 25.43 11.25 -3.40
C ALA A 205 23.96 11.67 -3.53
N ILE A 206 23.40 12.24 -2.46
CA ILE A 206 22.02 12.71 -2.41
C ILE A 206 21.90 13.94 -1.52
N SER A 207 20.97 14.85 -1.78
CA SER A 207 20.84 16.05 -0.94
C SER A 207 20.25 15.73 0.45
N PRO A 208 20.63 16.50 1.50
CA PRO A 208 20.07 16.33 2.85
C PRO A 208 18.55 16.44 2.91
N LYS A 209 17.98 17.34 2.10
CA LYS A 209 16.53 17.55 2.02
C LYS A 209 15.78 16.31 1.56
N ILE A 210 16.41 15.44 0.77
CA ILE A 210 15.82 14.16 0.38
C ILE A 210 15.93 13.16 1.53
N ILE A 211 17.08 13.10 2.20
CA ILE A 211 17.34 12.17 3.32
C ILE A 211 16.32 12.34 4.46
N GLU A 212 15.90 13.57 4.74
CA GLU A 212 14.84 13.86 5.75
C GLU A 212 13.52 13.12 5.48
N HIS A 213 13.31 12.63 4.26
CA HIS A 213 12.10 11.96 3.80
C HIS A 213 12.29 10.48 3.48
N LEU A 214 13.49 9.93 3.70
CA LEU A 214 13.80 8.52 3.48
C LEU A 214 14.03 7.81 4.81
N ASP A 215 13.74 6.52 4.84
CA ASP A 215 14.18 5.61 5.89
C ASP A 215 14.96 4.44 5.28
N ALA A 216 15.78 3.81 6.12
CA ALA A 216 16.37 2.53 5.79
C ALA A 216 15.28 1.47 5.63
N ASP A 217 15.60 0.41 4.89
CA ASP A 217 14.72 -0.71 4.55
C ASP A 217 13.58 -0.38 3.57
N TRP A 218 13.38 0.90 3.20
CA TRP A 218 12.49 1.26 2.10
C TRP A 218 13.03 0.78 0.77
N GLU A 219 12.14 0.43 -0.16
CA GLU A 219 12.53 0.08 -1.51
C GLU A 219 12.44 1.30 -2.43
N ILE A 220 13.35 1.36 -3.39
CA ILE A 220 13.42 2.40 -4.41
C ILE A 220 13.68 1.75 -5.75
N ASP A 221 12.86 2.11 -6.74
CA ASP A 221 13.11 1.81 -8.14
C ASP A 221 13.80 3.00 -8.78
N CYS A 222 14.99 2.82 -9.33
CA CYS A 222 15.78 3.91 -9.92
C CYS A 222 16.81 3.41 -10.94
N ALA A 223 17.37 4.37 -11.68
CA ALA A 223 18.61 4.18 -12.43
C ALA A 223 19.73 5.02 -11.82
N VAL A 224 20.92 4.44 -11.80
CA VAL A 224 22.13 5.09 -11.28
C VAL A 224 23.19 5.19 -12.36
N ARG A 225 24.07 6.19 -12.24
CA ARG A 225 25.24 6.33 -13.09
C ARG A 225 26.45 6.73 -12.25
N GLN A 226 27.61 6.21 -12.63
CA GLN A 226 28.86 6.62 -12.03
C GLN A 226 29.45 7.82 -12.78
N PHE A 227 29.73 8.90 -12.06
CA PHE A 227 30.43 10.09 -12.53
C PHE A 227 31.79 10.16 -11.84
N GLY A 228 32.84 9.70 -12.53
CA GLY A 228 34.16 9.54 -11.93
C GLY A 228 34.12 8.50 -10.80
N LYS A 229 34.31 8.94 -9.54
CA LYS A 229 34.26 8.08 -8.35
C LYS A 229 32.91 8.10 -7.63
N GLU A 230 31.97 8.95 -8.03
CA GLU A 230 30.68 9.13 -7.35
C GLU A 230 29.54 8.44 -8.08
N TRP A 231 28.67 7.77 -7.33
CA TRP A 231 27.39 7.30 -7.85
C TRP A 231 26.31 8.36 -7.65
N ARG A 232 25.44 8.52 -8.65
CA ARG A 232 24.27 9.40 -8.56
C ARG A 232 23.04 8.71 -9.13
N ILE A 233 21.88 9.03 -8.56
CA ILE A 233 20.59 8.69 -9.15
C ILE A 233 20.38 9.60 -10.37
N VAL A 234 20.07 9.01 -11.51
CA VAL A 234 19.86 9.73 -12.78
C VAL A 234 18.43 9.60 -13.30
N GLU A 235 17.68 8.63 -12.78
CA GLU A 235 16.27 8.39 -13.06
C GLU A 235 15.63 7.81 -11.79
N ILE A 236 14.40 8.23 -11.48
CA ILE A 236 13.64 7.72 -10.33
C ILE A 236 12.31 7.15 -10.82
N GLY A 237 12.00 5.95 -10.36
CA GLY A 237 10.69 5.32 -10.46
C GLY A 237 9.87 5.66 -9.22
N ASN A 238 9.57 4.65 -8.41
CA ASN A 238 8.78 4.77 -7.19
C ASN A 238 9.65 4.52 -5.94
N ILE A 239 9.19 5.03 -4.80
CA ILE A 239 9.72 4.70 -3.48
C ILE A 239 8.61 4.00 -2.69
N TYR A 240 8.88 2.79 -2.22
CA TYR A 240 7.94 1.95 -1.48
C TYR A 240 8.34 1.93 0.00
N PRO A 241 7.59 2.62 0.87
CA PRO A 241 7.80 2.50 2.31
C PRO A 241 7.38 1.10 2.82
N GLN A 242 8.08 0.61 3.83
CA GLN A 242 7.79 -0.64 4.56
C GLN A 242 7.17 -0.33 5.91
#